data_AF-A0A7V1UN94-F1
#
_entry.id   AF-A0A7V1UN94-F1
#
_cell.length_a   1.000
_cell.length_b   1.000
_cell.length_c   1.000
_cell.angle_alpha   90.00
_cell.angle_beta   90.00
_cell.angle_gamma   90.00
#
_symmetry.space_group_name_H-M   'P 1'
#
loop_
_entity.id
_entity.type
_entity.pdbx_description
1 polymer ?
#
loop_
_entity_poly.entity_id
_entity_poly.type
_entity_poly.pdbx_seq_one_letter_code
_entity_poly.pdbx_strand_id
1 'polypeptide(L)'
;MRFISSLVLSFALGAVLFAQTTWKVGDKVEVKWSGRYYPATVIEVKGDQYKVSYDGYSRSWDEWVKPAAIRPRGAATPPPSTVTGKGNVGAVKPGKYHCVFFISGQGLQTVPGFTLHADGTYTDEDGKKGRYVFDSGRSEITFSGGKMDGNVAKYDGKVRIYNERRSRTVIDCDTK
;
A
#
# COMPACT_ATOMS: atom_id res chain seq x y z
N MET A 1 44.52 -62.10 6.31
CA MET A 1 43.03 -62.19 6.26
C MET A 1 42.49 -61.12 7.20
N ARG A 2 41.55 -60.28 6.72
CA ARG A 2 40.93 -59.06 7.32
C ARG A 2 41.63 -57.74 6.94
N PHE A 3 41.33 -57.11 5.80
CA PHE A 3 40.13 -56.37 5.33
C PHE A 3 40.03 -54.91 5.86
N ILE A 4 40.48 -53.97 4.99
CA ILE A 4 39.84 -52.72 4.51
C ILE A 4 39.05 -51.87 5.53
N SER A 5 39.36 -50.57 5.64
CA SER A 5 38.51 -49.53 5.02
C SER A 5 38.89 -48.11 5.46
N SER A 6 39.32 -47.31 4.48
CA SER A 6 39.50 -45.87 4.59
C SER A 6 38.16 -45.17 4.77
N LEU A 7 38.01 -44.40 5.85
CA LEU A 7 36.84 -43.55 6.06
C LEU A 7 37.01 -42.25 5.27
N VAL A 8 36.44 -42.21 4.07
CA VAL A 8 36.32 -40.97 3.29
C VAL A 8 35.20 -40.13 3.90
N LEU A 9 35.56 -39.05 4.59
CA LEU A 9 34.61 -38.09 5.15
C LEU A 9 34.08 -37.20 4.02
N SER A 10 33.07 -37.71 3.29
CA SER A 10 32.38 -36.96 2.26
C SER A 10 31.59 -35.80 2.87
N PHE A 11 32.09 -34.58 2.72
CA PHE A 11 31.32 -33.35 2.95
C PHE A 11 30.27 -33.24 1.84
N ALA A 12 29.07 -33.76 2.10
CA ALA A 12 27.92 -33.46 1.25
C ALA A 12 27.61 -31.96 1.40
N LEU A 13 27.97 -31.18 0.38
CA LEU A 13 27.55 -29.79 0.22
C LEU A 13 26.03 -29.81 -0.01
N GLY A 14 25.27 -29.69 1.07
CA GLY A 14 23.81 -29.51 1.00
C GLY A 14 23.52 -28.19 0.30
N ALA A 15 23.18 -28.25 -0.99
CA ALA A 15 22.62 -27.12 -1.71
C ALA A 15 21.26 -26.80 -1.08
N VAL A 16 21.22 -25.79 -0.20
CA VAL A 16 19.96 -25.21 0.26
C VAL A 16 19.36 -24.49 -0.95
N LEU A 17 18.41 -25.14 -1.61
CA LEU A 17 17.58 -24.52 -2.63
C LEU A 17 16.69 -23.49 -1.93
N PHE A 18 17.14 -22.24 -1.88
CA PHE A 18 16.26 -21.12 -1.62
C PHE A 18 15.25 -21.05 -2.77
N ALA A 19 14.07 -21.64 -2.57
CA ALA A 19 12.95 -21.45 -3.47
C ALA A 19 12.62 -19.95 -3.47
N GLN A 20 13.14 -19.21 -4.46
CA GLN A 20 12.73 -17.84 -4.72
C GLN A 20 11.24 -17.93 -5.07
N THR A 21 10.38 -17.45 -4.17
CA THR A 21 8.95 -17.38 -4.47
C THR A 21 8.76 -16.48 -5.68
N THR A 22 8.34 -17.06 -6.81
CA THR A 22 7.98 -16.28 -8.00
C THR A 22 6.62 -15.64 -7.76
N TRP A 23 6.56 -14.32 -7.82
CA TRP A 23 5.32 -13.57 -7.65
C TRP A 23 4.58 -13.46 -8.99
N LYS A 24 3.26 -13.35 -8.95
CA LYS A 24 2.42 -13.09 -10.14
C LYS A 24 1.64 -11.80 -9.99
N VAL A 25 1.18 -11.25 -11.11
CA VAL A 25 0.25 -10.10 -11.11
C VAL A 25 -0.95 -10.41 -10.23
N GLY A 26 -1.31 -9.47 -9.36
CA GLY A 26 -2.37 -9.59 -8.36
C GLY A 26 -1.92 -10.09 -6.99
N ASP A 27 -0.69 -10.62 -6.85
CA ASP A 27 -0.20 -11.06 -5.56
C ASP A 27 -0.09 -9.88 -4.58
N LYS A 28 -0.61 -10.11 -3.37
CA LYS A 28 -0.47 -9.20 -2.24
C LYS A 28 0.83 -9.50 -1.52
N VAL A 29 1.71 -8.50 -1.49
CA VAL A 29 3.08 -8.63 -1.00
C VAL A 29 3.41 -7.50 -0.02
N GLU A 30 4.54 -7.61 0.64
CA GLU A 30 5.19 -6.46 1.28
C GLU A 30 6.53 -6.18 0.60
N VAL A 31 6.80 -4.92 0.28
CA VAL A 31 7.98 -4.47 -0.46
C VAL A 31 8.81 -3.54 0.41
N LYS A 32 10.12 -3.80 0.43
CA LYS A 32 11.08 -3.02 1.20
C LYS A 32 11.36 -1.68 0.52
N TRP A 33 10.99 -0.60 1.19
CA TRP A 33 11.25 0.78 0.77
C TRP A 33 11.77 1.59 1.97
N SER A 34 12.85 2.35 1.78
CA SER A 34 13.54 3.12 2.85
C SER A 34 13.70 2.34 4.18
N GLY A 35 14.17 1.09 4.09
CA GLY A 35 14.44 0.23 5.25
C GLY A 35 13.22 -0.38 5.94
N ARG A 36 12.00 -0.10 5.49
CA ARG A 36 10.75 -0.66 6.03
C ARG A 36 9.99 -1.43 4.96
N TYR A 37 9.10 -2.32 5.36
CA TYR A 37 8.24 -3.06 4.45
C TYR A 37 6.86 -2.40 4.37
N TYR A 38 6.40 -2.17 3.15
CA TYR A 38 5.10 -1.56 2.86
C TYR A 38 4.24 -2.52 2.06
N PRO A 39 2.94 -2.62 2.34
CA PRO A 39 2.04 -3.47 1.59
C PRO A 39 1.95 -2.97 0.14
N ALA A 40 1.95 -3.90 -0.80
CA ALA A 40 1.84 -3.61 -2.21
C ALA A 40 1.15 -4.75 -2.96
N THR A 41 0.75 -4.45 -4.18
CA THR A 41 0.21 -5.40 -5.14
C THR A 41 1.15 -5.49 -6.32
N VAL A 42 1.52 -6.70 -6.74
CA VAL A 42 2.25 -6.89 -8.01
C VAL A 42 1.30 -6.54 -9.15
N ILE A 43 1.65 -5.54 -9.96
CA ILE A 43 0.84 -5.08 -11.09
C ILE A 43 1.43 -5.47 -12.45
N GLU A 44 2.72 -5.79 -12.50
CA GLU A 44 3.41 -6.25 -13.71
C GLU A 44 4.58 -7.17 -13.34
N VAL A 45 4.88 -8.13 -14.20
CA VAL A 45 6.03 -9.05 -14.05
C VAL A 45 6.86 -9.00 -15.33
N LYS A 46 8.16 -8.76 -15.21
CA LYS A 46 9.09 -8.73 -16.35
C LYS A 46 10.41 -9.37 -15.95
N GLY A 47 10.63 -10.60 -16.40
CA GLY A 47 11.82 -11.37 -16.04
C GLY A 47 11.91 -11.60 -14.52
N ASP A 48 12.99 -11.11 -13.91
CA ASP A 48 13.26 -11.17 -12.47
C ASP A 48 12.86 -9.88 -11.73
N GLN A 49 12.07 -9.00 -12.37
CA GLN A 49 11.58 -7.76 -11.76
C GLN A 49 10.06 -7.75 -11.68
N TYR A 50 9.57 -7.09 -10.64
CA TYR A 50 8.14 -6.95 -10.37
C TYR A 50 7.81 -5.47 -10.24
N LYS A 51 6.84 -5.01 -11.03
CA LYS A 51 6.27 -3.69 -10.81
C LYS A 51 5.23 -3.80 -9.73
N VAL A 52 5.37 -3.01 -8.68
CA VAL A 52 4.48 -3.05 -7.52
C VAL A 52 3.74 -1.73 -7.41
N SER A 53 2.47 -1.79 -7.03
CA SER A 53 1.71 -0.62 -6.59
C SER A 53 1.52 -0.70 -5.10
N TYR A 54 2.06 0.28 -4.37
CA TYR A 54 1.93 0.33 -2.91
C TYR A 54 0.47 0.57 -2.52
N ASP A 55 -0.06 -0.30 -1.66
CA ASP A 55 -1.45 -0.23 -1.23
C ASP A 55 -1.65 1.07 -0.41
N GLY A 56 -2.59 1.91 -0.83
CA GLY A 56 -2.85 3.21 -0.21
C GLY A 56 -1.98 4.38 -0.70
N TYR A 57 -1.11 4.17 -1.69
CA TYR A 57 -0.22 5.20 -2.25
C TYR A 57 -0.47 5.38 -3.75
N SER A 58 -0.22 6.60 -4.29
CA SER A 58 -0.38 6.94 -5.72
C SER A 58 0.45 6.03 -6.67
N ARG A 59 0.03 5.90 -7.93
CA ARG A 59 0.72 5.07 -8.94
C ARG A 59 2.04 5.71 -9.37
N SER A 60 2.24 6.98 -9.04
CA SER A 60 3.54 7.65 -9.15
C SER A 60 4.62 6.99 -8.29
N TRP A 61 4.22 6.22 -7.26
CA TRP A 61 5.12 5.41 -6.43
C TRP A 61 5.23 3.98 -6.93
N ASP A 62 4.56 3.63 -8.05
CA ASP A 62 4.74 2.33 -8.65
C ASP A 62 6.18 2.20 -9.11
N GLU A 63 6.88 1.21 -8.59
CA GLU A 63 8.28 1.01 -8.89
C GLU A 63 8.56 -0.44 -9.28
N TRP A 64 9.63 -0.61 -10.04
CA TRP A 64 10.17 -1.92 -10.35
C TRP A 64 11.12 -2.34 -9.24
N VAL A 65 10.78 -3.42 -8.54
CA VAL A 65 11.62 -4.00 -7.48
C VAL A 65 12.14 -5.38 -7.85
N LYS A 66 13.25 -5.76 -7.22
CA LYS A 66 13.81 -7.12 -7.29
C LYS A 66 13.19 -8.03 -6.24
N PRO A 67 13.15 -9.36 -6.45
CA PRO A 67 12.56 -10.32 -5.51
C PRO A 67 13.10 -10.19 -4.08
N ALA A 68 14.37 -9.81 -3.89
CA ALA A 68 14.97 -9.60 -2.57
C ALA A 68 14.29 -8.48 -1.74
N ALA A 69 13.58 -7.55 -2.38
CA ALA A 69 12.82 -6.52 -1.70
C ALA A 69 11.40 -6.98 -1.34
N ILE A 70 10.93 -8.11 -1.88
CA ILE A 70 9.55 -8.58 -1.74
C ILE A 70 9.49 -9.72 -0.73
N ARG A 71 8.46 -9.73 0.11
CA ARG A 71 8.13 -10.86 0.98
C ARG A 71 6.63 -11.13 0.98
N PRO A 72 6.20 -12.34 1.40
CA PRO A 72 4.77 -12.63 1.57
C PRO A 72 4.12 -11.61 2.49
N ARG A 73 2.96 -11.11 2.09
CA ARG A 73 2.14 -10.28 2.98
C ARG A 73 1.59 -11.18 4.08
N GLY A 74 1.82 -10.82 5.35
CA GLY A 74 1.16 -11.48 6.48
C GLY A 74 -0.37 -11.40 6.33
N ALA A 75 -1.09 -12.40 6.82
CA ALA A 75 -2.56 -12.43 6.75
C ALA A 75 -3.15 -11.14 7.34
N ALA A 76 -3.72 -10.30 6.48
CA ALA A 76 -4.49 -9.15 6.87
C ALA A 76 -5.97 -9.49 6.64
N THR A 77 -6.76 -9.48 7.71
CA THR A 77 -8.21 -9.52 7.62
C THR A 77 -8.65 -8.31 6.78
N PRO A 78 -9.34 -8.49 5.64
CA PRO A 78 -9.82 -7.35 4.87
C PRO A 78 -10.84 -6.56 5.73
N PRO A 79 -10.72 -5.22 5.86
CA PRO A 79 -11.77 -4.44 6.49
C PRO A 79 -13.07 -4.58 5.67
N PRO A 80 -14.27 -4.55 6.31
CA PRO A 80 -15.52 -4.79 5.61
C PRO A 80 -15.77 -3.72 4.55
N SER A 81 -15.74 -4.12 3.28
CA SER A 81 -16.26 -3.34 2.16
C SER A 81 -17.78 -3.46 2.15
N THR A 82 -18.47 -2.52 2.77
CA THR A 82 -19.87 -2.21 2.50
C THR A 82 -20.12 -0.74 2.86
N VAL A 83 -20.12 0.13 1.85
CA VAL A 83 -20.64 1.50 2.00
C VAL A 83 -21.80 1.67 1.03
N THR A 84 -22.97 1.24 1.48
CA THR A 84 -24.26 1.68 0.94
C THR A 84 -24.76 2.76 1.89
N GLY A 85 -24.25 3.98 1.72
CA GLY A 85 -24.64 5.12 2.53
C GLY A 85 -24.69 6.36 1.67
N LYS A 86 -25.86 7.01 1.64
CA LYS A 86 -26.05 8.35 1.09
C LYS A 86 -25.33 9.33 2.03
N GLY A 87 -24.00 9.44 1.90
CA GLY A 87 -23.17 10.21 2.84
C GLY A 87 -23.38 11.72 2.72
N ASN A 88 -23.31 12.39 3.86
CA ASN A 88 -23.37 13.85 3.94
C ASN A 88 -22.05 14.46 3.44
N VAL A 89 -21.91 14.58 2.13
CA VAL A 89 -20.75 15.20 1.46
C VAL A 89 -20.55 16.67 1.87
N GLY A 90 -21.63 17.36 2.28
CA GLY A 90 -21.59 18.78 2.67
C GLY A 90 -20.80 19.09 3.95
N ALA A 91 -20.45 18.08 4.77
CA ALA A 91 -19.62 18.28 5.95
C ALA A 91 -18.10 18.24 5.65
N VAL A 92 -17.72 17.75 4.48
CA VAL A 92 -16.32 17.68 4.05
C VAL A 92 -16.00 18.91 3.20
N LYS A 93 -14.92 19.62 3.53
CA LYS A 93 -14.48 20.81 2.80
C LYS A 93 -14.03 20.39 1.39
N PRO A 94 -14.70 20.83 0.31
CA PRO A 94 -14.22 20.59 -1.04
C PRO A 94 -12.95 21.41 -1.31
N GLY A 95 -12.17 20.99 -2.28
CA GLY A 95 -10.96 21.68 -2.71
C GLY A 95 -9.77 20.75 -2.88
N LYS A 96 -8.64 21.36 -3.26
CA LYS A 96 -7.38 20.67 -3.45
C LYS A 96 -6.70 20.43 -2.10
N TYR A 97 -6.43 19.17 -1.80
CA TYR A 97 -5.68 18.74 -0.63
C TYR A 97 -4.23 18.49 -1.03
N HIS A 98 -3.31 19.07 -0.27
CA HIS A 98 -1.89 18.78 -0.31
C HIS A 98 -1.58 17.76 0.79
N CYS A 99 -0.91 16.68 0.42
CA CYS A 99 -0.68 15.56 1.31
C CYS A 99 0.80 15.43 1.67
N VAL A 100 1.05 14.97 2.88
CA VAL A 100 2.39 14.76 3.42
C VAL A 100 2.45 13.44 4.19
N PHE A 101 3.58 12.75 4.05
CA PHE A 101 3.86 11.48 4.71
C PHE A 101 5.15 11.62 5.53
N PHE A 102 5.15 11.18 6.78
CA PHE A 102 6.34 11.24 7.61
C PHE A 102 7.22 10.00 7.45
N ILE A 103 8.48 10.22 7.13
CA ILE A 103 9.49 9.16 6.93
C ILE A 103 10.55 9.29 8.00
N SER A 104 10.73 8.24 8.79
CA SER A 104 11.77 8.18 9.82
C SER A 104 13.14 8.41 9.19
N GLY A 105 13.86 9.43 9.66
CA GLY A 105 15.19 9.80 9.15
C GLY A 105 15.18 10.71 7.91
N GLN A 106 14.05 10.91 7.24
CA GLN A 106 13.91 11.81 6.08
C GLN A 106 12.91 12.96 6.33
N GLY A 107 12.23 12.95 7.48
CA GLY A 107 11.26 13.98 7.84
C GLY A 107 9.98 13.91 7.02
N LEU A 108 9.31 15.06 6.89
CA LEU A 108 8.04 15.18 6.20
C LEU A 108 8.28 15.21 4.68
N GLN A 109 7.64 14.32 3.94
CA GLN A 109 7.73 14.23 2.49
C GLN A 109 6.39 14.60 1.86
N THR A 110 6.40 15.46 0.84
CA THR A 110 5.20 15.75 0.06
C THR A 110 4.83 14.54 -0.77
N VAL A 111 3.57 14.14 -0.70
CA VAL A 111 3.00 13.09 -1.54
C VAL A 111 1.88 13.65 -2.41
N PRO A 112 1.58 13.02 -3.55
CA PRO A 112 0.48 13.43 -4.40
C PRO A 112 -0.82 13.62 -3.61
N GLY A 113 -1.45 14.77 -3.83
CA GLY A 113 -2.73 15.13 -3.26
C GLY A 113 -3.91 14.60 -4.05
N PHE A 114 -5.07 15.20 -3.79
CA PHE A 114 -6.29 15.00 -4.54
C PHE A 114 -7.21 16.21 -4.38
N THR A 115 -8.20 16.32 -5.24
CA THR A 115 -9.26 17.33 -5.13
C THR A 115 -10.55 16.64 -4.74
N LEU A 116 -11.15 17.03 -3.61
CA LEU A 116 -12.51 16.63 -3.26
C LEU A 116 -13.49 17.63 -3.88
N HIS A 117 -14.52 17.11 -4.53
CA HIS A 117 -15.60 17.90 -5.12
C HIS A 117 -16.83 17.85 -4.23
N ALA A 118 -17.66 18.89 -4.27
CA ALA A 118 -18.85 19.00 -3.42
C ALA A 118 -19.92 17.94 -3.74
N ASP A 119 -19.85 17.30 -4.91
CA ASP A 119 -20.77 16.27 -5.39
C ASP A 119 -20.43 14.85 -4.90
N GLY A 120 -19.45 14.71 -4.00
CA GLY A 120 -19.00 13.41 -3.50
C GLY A 120 -18.05 12.69 -4.45
N THR A 121 -17.54 13.36 -5.48
CA THR A 121 -16.46 12.83 -6.33
C THR A 121 -15.11 13.36 -5.89
N TYR A 122 -14.04 12.67 -6.26
CA TYR A 122 -12.69 13.20 -6.14
C TYR A 122 -11.90 12.98 -7.42
N THR A 123 -10.90 13.82 -7.64
CA THR A 123 -9.92 13.68 -8.72
C THR A 123 -8.52 13.60 -8.11
N ASP A 124 -7.73 12.59 -8.44
CA ASP A 124 -6.32 12.52 -8.06
C ASP A 124 -5.44 13.43 -8.94
N GLU A 125 -4.14 13.50 -8.62
CA GLU A 125 -3.19 14.30 -9.42
C GLU A 125 -3.01 13.82 -10.86
N ASP A 126 -3.31 12.55 -11.15
CA ASP A 126 -3.26 11.97 -12.50
C ASP A 126 -4.56 12.20 -13.29
N GLY A 127 -5.54 12.90 -12.70
CA GLY A 127 -6.84 13.16 -13.31
C GLY A 127 -7.83 12.00 -13.23
N LYS A 128 -7.50 10.88 -12.57
CA LYS A 128 -8.47 9.79 -12.40
C LYS A 128 -9.49 10.16 -11.34
N LYS A 129 -10.71 9.71 -11.57
CA LYS A 129 -11.87 10.06 -10.75
C LYS A 129 -12.31 8.89 -9.90
N GLY A 130 -12.81 9.20 -8.73
CA GLY A 130 -13.54 8.27 -7.87
C GLY A 130 -14.61 8.99 -7.08
N ARG A 131 -15.16 8.30 -6.09
CA ARG A 131 -16.14 8.83 -5.13
C ARG A 131 -15.60 8.77 -3.72
N TYR A 132 -16.11 9.65 -2.89
CA TYR A 132 -15.92 9.59 -1.45
C TYR A 132 -17.26 9.69 -0.73
N VAL A 133 -17.35 9.06 0.44
CA VAL A 133 -18.52 9.09 1.31
C VAL A 133 -18.05 9.46 2.71
N PHE A 134 -18.68 10.47 3.30
CA PHE A 134 -18.44 10.86 4.68
C PHE A 134 -19.47 10.23 5.62
N ASP A 135 -18.98 9.58 6.66
CA ASP A 135 -19.74 9.06 7.79
C ASP A 135 -19.51 9.99 8.99
N SER A 136 -20.53 10.79 9.32
CA SER A 136 -20.47 11.73 10.43
C SER A 136 -20.47 11.06 11.80
N GLY A 137 -20.99 9.84 11.92
CA GLY A 137 -20.98 9.08 13.18
C GLY A 137 -19.57 8.58 13.54
N ARG A 138 -18.76 8.29 12.52
CA ARG A 138 -17.35 7.87 12.69
C ARG A 138 -16.32 8.96 12.43
N SER A 139 -16.74 10.10 11.88
CA SER A 139 -15.83 11.13 11.37
C SER A 139 -14.83 10.54 10.36
N GLU A 140 -15.32 9.67 9.48
CA GLU A 140 -14.51 8.95 8.49
C GLU A 140 -14.96 9.23 7.06
N ILE A 141 -14.00 9.35 6.15
CA ILE A 141 -14.20 9.37 4.71
C ILE A 141 -13.78 8.02 4.15
N THR A 142 -14.65 7.38 3.37
CA THR A 142 -14.31 6.19 2.58
C THR A 142 -14.21 6.57 1.11
N PHE A 143 -13.16 6.09 0.44
CA PHE A 143 -12.91 6.32 -0.98
C PHE A 143 -13.23 5.07 -1.80
N SER A 144 -13.82 5.26 -2.97
CA SER A 144 -14.17 4.19 -3.90
C SER A 144 -13.92 4.60 -5.36
N GLY A 145 -13.38 3.68 -6.17
CA GLY A 145 -12.91 3.97 -7.52
C GLY A 145 -11.71 4.93 -7.54
N GLY A 146 -11.09 5.12 -8.71
CA GLY A 146 -9.89 5.97 -8.85
C GLY A 146 -8.66 5.43 -8.11
N LYS A 147 -7.66 6.29 -7.87
CA LYS A 147 -6.40 5.88 -7.22
C LYS A 147 -6.53 5.61 -5.70
N MET A 148 -7.53 6.19 -5.06
CA MET A 148 -7.77 6.08 -3.61
C MET A 148 -8.74 4.96 -3.24
N ASP A 149 -9.15 4.10 -4.18
CA ASP A 149 -10.12 3.03 -3.92
C ASP A 149 -9.77 2.17 -2.69
N GLY A 150 -10.75 1.94 -1.83
CA GLY A 150 -10.61 1.16 -0.60
C GLY A 150 -9.93 1.88 0.57
N ASN A 151 -9.34 3.05 0.35
CA ASN A 151 -8.78 3.85 1.44
C ASN A 151 -9.87 4.43 2.33
N VAL A 152 -9.52 4.57 3.61
CA VAL A 152 -10.33 5.29 4.59
C VAL A 152 -9.46 6.33 5.27
N ALA A 153 -10.05 7.49 5.54
CA ALA A 153 -9.40 8.57 6.23
C ALA A 153 -10.24 9.05 7.40
N LYS A 154 -9.59 9.48 8.48
CA LYS A 154 -10.21 10.34 9.47
C LYS A 154 -10.45 11.72 8.86
N TYR A 155 -11.55 12.36 9.23
CA TYR A 155 -11.82 13.74 8.89
C TYR A 155 -12.20 14.56 10.12
N ASP A 156 -11.40 15.58 10.40
CA ASP A 156 -11.59 16.53 11.51
C ASP A 156 -11.35 17.99 11.05
N GLY A 157 -11.65 18.25 9.78
CA GLY A 157 -11.27 19.47 9.06
C GLY A 157 -9.98 19.31 8.25
N LYS A 158 -9.18 18.27 8.54
CA LYS A 158 -8.12 17.75 7.68
C LYS A 158 -8.44 16.31 7.28
N VAL A 159 -7.90 15.85 6.16
CA VAL A 159 -8.02 14.44 5.75
C VAL A 159 -6.78 13.70 6.22
N ARG A 160 -6.95 12.65 7.03
CA ARG A 160 -5.84 11.83 7.51
C ARG A 160 -6.03 10.37 7.11
N ILE A 161 -5.28 9.93 6.11
CA ILE A 161 -5.42 8.60 5.54
C ILE A 161 -4.83 7.58 6.51
N TYR A 162 -5.61 6.55 6.81
CA TYR A 162 -5.17 5.46 7.65
C TYR A 162 -4.25 4.49 6.91
N ASN A 163 -3.44 3.74 7.67
CA ASN A 163 -2.91 2.49 7.15
C ASN A 163 -4.05 1.47 6.93
N GLU A 164 -3.76 0.38 6.21
CA GLU A 164 -4.75 -0.65 5.88
C GLU A 164 -5.44 -1.28 7.09
N ARG A 165 -4.71 -1.40 8.21
CA ARG A 165 -5.24 -1.92 9.47
C ARG A 165 -6.12 -0.92 10.24
N ARG A 166 -6.25 0.31 9.73
CA ARG A 166 -6.91 1.44 10.38
C ARG A 166 -6.43 1.70 11.82
N SER A 167 -5.17 1.34 12.10
CA SER A 167 -4.60 1.44 13.44
C SER A 167 -3.87 2.75 13.69
N ARG A 168 -3.52 3.49 12.63
CA ARG A 168 -2.92 4.83 12.71
C ARG A 168 -3.10 5.61 11.42
N THR A 169 -3.10 6.93 11.51
CA THR A 169 -2.97 7.82 10.36
C THR A 169 -1.53 7.81 9.89
N VAL A 170 -1.34 7.78 8.57
CA VAL A 170 -0.02 7.67 7.95
C VAL A 170 0.26 8.81 6.98
N ILE A 171 -0.77 9.36 6.35
CA ILE A 171 -0.68 10.52 5.47
C ILE A 171 -1.60 11.61 6.04
N ASP A 172 -1.07 12.81 6.24
CA ASP A 172 -1.83 13.99 6.59
C ASP A 172 -2.06 14.83 5.34
N CYS A 173 -3.29 15.28 5.12
CA CYS A 173 -3.66 16.09 3.98
C CYS A 173 -4.45 17.32 4.43
N ASP A 174 -4.09 18.49 3.92
CA ASP A 174 -4.81 19.74 4.16
C ASP A 174 -5.04 20.55 2.89
N THR A 175 -6.10 21.34 2.90
CA THR A 175 -6.28 22.42 1.93
C THR A 175 -5.44 23.58 2.45
N LYS A 176 -4.34 23.92 1.80
CA LYS A 176 -3.60 25.14 2.14
C LYS A 176 -4.51 26.37 2.14
#